data_AF-A0A7I8W2I5-F1
#
_entry.id   AF-A0A7I8W2I5-F1
#
_cell.length_a   1.000
_cell.length_b   1.000
_cell.length_c   1.000
_cell.angle_alpha   90.00
_cell.angle_beta   90.00
_cell.angle_gamma   90.00
#
_symmetry.space_group_name_H-M   'P 1'
#
loop_
_entity.id
_entity.type
_entity.pdbx_description
1 polymer ?
#
loop_
_entity_poly.entity_id
_entity_poly.type
_entity_poly.pdbx_seq_one_letter_code
_entity_poly.pdbx_strand_id
1 'polypeptide(L)'
;MANLQPTDHANCSDLIIAICKQHEAVRRDLNRLTVTLQEFDVSIEFKASEGSLQDEQIKLQKIVDIATLRERLKNAISLHDSAKDLLDIDSVDKRRWLKHIISYAVLGATIGGLVIRSVMASGKWLPFVISVFSALAAINRWQEVSNNRKLLSALKEDQSDLERHVSELNDHLNTVTEKLMAKIKNVVCGISGGVDSAVSAYLLKQKGFNVRGVFMKNWDSINEKGECLADHDYEIAQRVCWKLGIELTFIDFIKKYWNEVFVPMLKNYEKGFTPNPDVVCNKQIKFGSFFRYASTKLQADAIATGHYARNSYGDFLENINPADDARLLRPTDTWKDQTLFLSNINQTALRRTMFPIGTLMKSEVRNIAKDIGLDMVANRKDSTGICFIGTRNFSTFIEQYIEPKPGKFIDIETGKILGKHKGVHYWTLGQRALLSGFSKPYFIAKLDADSQNIFVASGTNHPSLFSTTFYTAEPHWIRSQIDTTKNVGFRFQNNQNIKECQFSKAGERYKVELKEPMRALTPGQYAVFYRDNECLGGAEITSIGSTLYDLQT
;
A
#
# COMPACT_ATOMS: atom_id res chain seq x y z
N MET A 1 35.00 -3.78 -13.73
CA MET A 1 36.37 -4.17 -14.14
C MET A 1 36.85 -5.34 -13.29
N ALA A 2 36.77 -6.56 -13.80
CA ALA A 2 37.59 -7.71 -13.41
C ALA A 2 37.44 -8.84 -14.44
N ASN A 3 38.53 -9.13 -15.15
CA ASN A 3 38.92 -10.36 -15.85
C ASN A 3 37.86 -11.18 -16.62
N LEU A 4 37.86 -11.01 -17.95
CA LEU A 4 37.39 -12.03 -18.91
C LEU A 4 38.49 -12.29 -19.95
N GLN A 5 38.84 -13.56 -20.13
CA GLN A 5 39.80 -14.07 -21.12
C GLN A 5 39.15 -14.21 -22.52
N PRO A 6 39.94 -14.30 -23.61
CA PRO A 6 39.44 -14.17 -24.99
C PRO A 6 38.78 -15.47 -25.49
N THR A 7 37.58 -15.77 -25.03
CA THR A 7 36.70 -16.82 -25.60
C THR A 7 35.21 -16.43 -25.56
N ASP A 8 34.86 -15.15 -25.68
CA ASP A 8 33.47 -14.67 -25.50
C ASP A 8 32.86 -13.95 -26.72
N HIS A 9 33.29 -14.26 -27.94
CA HIS A 9 32.63 -13.71 -29.14
C HIS A 9 31.22 -14.30 -29.39
N ALA A 10 30.88 -15.44 -28.81
CA ALA A 10 29.53 -16.01 -28.86
C ALA A 10 28.51 -15.17 -28.05
N ASN A 11 28.95 -14.48 -27.00
CA ASN A 11 28.06 -13.72 -26.10
C ASN A 11 27.60 -12.37 -26.68
N CYS A 12 28.36 -11.74 -27.59
CA CYS A 12 27.95 -10.44 -28.18
C CYS A 12 26.81 -10.59 -29.20
N SER A 13 26.83 -11.63 -30.03
CA SER A 13 25.76 -11.86 -31.02
C SER A 13 24.44 -12.23 -30.34
N ASP A 14 24.48 -13.08 -29.31
CA ASP A 14 23.27 -13.46 -28.56
C ASP A 14 22.70 -12.29 -27.74
N LEU A 15 23.57 -11.43 -27.19
CA LEU A 15 23.16 -10.19 -26.52
C LEU A 15 22.53 -9.20 -27.51
N ILE A 16 23.12 -9.02 -28.71
CA ILE A 16 22.56 -8.16 -29.78
C ILE A 16 21.23 -8.73 -30.30
N ILE A 17 21.10 -10.04 -30.47
CA ILE A 17 19.84 -10.69 -30.86
C ILE A 17 18.77 -10.54 -29.77
N ALA A 18 19.15 -10.65 -28.50
CA ALA A 18 18.25 -10.41 -27.37
C ALA A 18 17.79 -8.95 -27.33
N ILE A 19 18.71 -7.99 -27.54
CA ILE A 19 18.40 -6.56 -27.62
C ILE A 19 17.48 -6.28 -28.81
N CYS A 20 17.75 -6.80 -30.01
CA CYS A 20 16.90 -6.64 -31.19
C CYS A 20 15.49 -7.25 -31.00
N LYS A 21 15.38 -8.43 -30.38
CA LYS A 21 14.10 -9.06 -30.05
C LYS A 21 13.30 -8.24 -29.04
N GLN A 22 13.99 -7.66 -28.05
CA GLN A 22 13.38 -6.78 -27.06
C GLN A 22 12.98 -5.44 -27.70
N HIS A 23 13.75 -4.94 -28.65
CA HIS A 23 13.46 -3.73 -29.42
C HIS A 23 12.22 -3.91 -30.32
N GLU A 24 12.10 -5.05 -31.01
CA GLU A 24 10.88 -5.40 -31.76
C GLU A 24 9.66 -5.57 -30.85
N ALA A 25 9.84 -6.11 -29.63
CA ALA A 25 8.76 -6.26 -28.66
C ALA A 25 8.28 -4.87 -28.18
N VAL A 26 9.21 -3.99 -27.84
CA VAL A 26 8.93 -2.60 -27.44
C VAL A 26 8.29 -1.81 -28.59
N ARG A 27 8.75 -1.99 -29.85
CA ARG A 27 8.17 -1.35 -31.04
C ARG A 27 6.76 -1.86 -31.35
N ARG A 28 6.49 -3.16 -31.15
CA ARG A 28 5.15 -3.73 -31.26
C ARG A 28 4.21 -3.18 -30.18
N ASP A 29 4.69 -3.06 -28.95
CA ASP A 29 3.92 -2.50 -27.83
C ASP A 29 3.66 -0.99 -28.04
N LEU A 30 4.62 -0.23 -28.56
CA LEU A 30 4.48 1.19 -28.94
C LEU A 30 3.46 1.41 -30.05
N ASN A 31 3.48 0.59 -31.11
CA ASN A 31 2.48 0.67 -32.18
C ASN A 31 1.08 0.33 -31.64
N ARG A 32 0.98 -0.64 -30.74
CA ARG A 32 -0.29 -1.01 -30.10
C ARG A 32 -0.82 0.12 -29.21
N LEU A 33 0.08 0.82 -28.50
CA LEU A 33 -0.27 1.99 -27.67
C LEU A 33 -0.67 3.21 -28.50
N THR A 34 0.01 3.46 -29.63
CA THR A 34 -0.28 4.59 -30.53
C THR A 34 -1.68 4.45 -31.13
N VAL A 35 -2.04 3.24 -31.55
CA VAL A 35 -3.42 2.91 -31.98
C VAL A 35 -4.41 3.10 -30.82
N THR A 36 -4.06 2.67 -29.60
CA THR A 36 -4.91 2.82 -28.41
C THR A 36 -5.09 4.29 -27.97
N LEU A 37 -4.08 5.14 -28.19
CA LEU A 37 -4.10 6.58 -27.90
C LEU A 37 -4.88 7.37 -28.97
N GLN A 38 -4.76 7.00 -30.25
CA GLN A 38 -5.59 7.56 -31.33
C GLN A 38 -7.08 7.24 -31.14
N GLU A 39 -7.41 6.04 -30.66
CA GLU A 39 -8.78 5.69 -30.25
C GLU A 39 -9.25 6.48 -29.01
N PHE A 40 -8.33 6.93 -28.15
CA PHE A 40 -8.62 7.69 -26.94
C PHE A 40 -8.95 9.17 -27.23
N ASP A 41 -8.23 9.83 -28.16
CA ASP A 41 -8.53 11.20 -28.59
C ASP A 41 -9.92 11.31 -29.22
N VAL A 42 -10.32 10.33 -30.04
CA VAL A 42 -11.68 10.24 -30.62
C VAL A 42 -12.75 10.01 -29.54
N SER A 43 -12.40 9.37 -28.42
CA SER A 43 -13.31 9.08 -27.30
C SER A 43 -13.53 10.27 -26.36
N ILE A 44 -12.55 11.18 -26.24
CA ILE A 44 -12.64 12.39 -25.41
C ILE A 44 -13.57 13.43 -26.04
N GLU A 45 -13.62 13.53 -27.36
CA GLU A 45 -14.54 14.45 -28.06
C GLU A 45 -16.00 13.95 -28.10
N PHE A 46 -16.24 12.63 -28.01
CA PHE A 46 -17.58 12.06 -28.21
C PHE A 46 -18.37 11.63 -26.95
N LYS A 47 -17.80 11.70 -25.73
CA LYS A 47 -18.50 11.24 -24.51
C LYS A 47 -18.38 12.19 -23.31
N ALA A 48 -18.85 13.43 -23.49
CA ALA A 48 -19.17 14.33 -22.37
C ALA A 48 -20.51 14.02 -21.68
N SER A 49 -21.25 12.99 -22.13
CA SER A 49 -22.52 12.58 -21.55
C SER A 49 -22.57 11.05 -21.39
N GLU A 50 -22.87 10.61 -20.16
CA GLU A 50 -23.07 9.22 -19.72
C GLU A 50 -21.80 8.40 -19.43
N GLY A 51 -21.42 8.33 -18.15
CA GLY A 51 -20.28 7.54 -17.65
C GLY A 51 -20.73 6.35 -16.78
N SER A 52 -20.39 5.14 -17.20
CA SER A 52 -20.57 3.90 -16.44
C SER A 52 -19.30 3.53 -15.64
N LEU A 53 -19.43 2.68 -14.61
CA LEU A 53 -18.31 2.13 -13.81
C LEU A 53 -17.23 1.45 -14.66
N GLN A 54 -17.62 0.94 -15.82
CA GLN A 54 -16.74 0.27 -16.76
C GLN A 54 -15.82 1.28 -17.46
N ASP A 55 -16.30 2.49 -17.74
CA ASP A 55 -15.53 3.54 -18.41
C ASP A 55 -14.43 4.13 -17.51
N GLU A 56 -14.68 4.26 -16.20
CA GLU A 56 -13.64 4.72 -15.24
C GLU A 56 -12.59 3.63 -14.94
N GLN A 57 -13.00 2.36 -14.85
CA GLN A 57 -12.05 1.25 -14.72
C GLN A 57 -11.18 1.11 -15.97
N ILE A 58 -11.74 1.32 -17.17
CA ILE A 58 -10.99 1.34 -18.42
C ILE A 58 -9.98 2.51 -18.43
N LYS A 59 -10.37 3.71 -17.97
CA LYS A 59 -9.47 4.86 -17.86
C LYS A 59 -8.31 4.60 -16.87
N LEU A 60 -8.60 4.07 -15.69
CA LEU A 60 -7.58 3.75 -14.68
C LEU A 60 -6.66 2.60 -15.11
N GLN A 61 -7.20 1.55 -15.71
CA GLN A 61 -6.40 0.44 -16.23
C GLN A 61 -5.45 0.92 -17.32
N LYS A 62 -5.93 1.77 -18.24
CA LYS A 62 -5.09 2.35 -19.30
C LYS A 62 -3.97 3.26 -18.76
N ILE A 63 -4.21 3.99 -17.66
CA ILE A 63 -3.16 4.78 -16.97
C ILE A 63 -2.09 3.86 -16.35
N VAL A 64 -2.51 2.76 -15.73
CA VAL A 64 -1.59 1.74 -15.19
C VAL A 64 -0.78 1.07 -16.30
N ASP A 65 -1.41 0.80 -17.46
CA ASP A 65 -0.74 0.23 -18.63
C ASP A 65 0.32 1.21 -19.17
N ILE A 66 0.01 2.50 -19.26
CA ILE A 66 0.97 3.56 -19.65
C ILE A 66 2.13 3.67 -18.65
N ALA A 67 1.87 3.66 -17.34
CA ALA A 67 2.90 3.74 -16.32
C ALA A 67 3.81 2.50 -16.30
N THR A 68 3.23 1.31 -16.52
CA THR A 68 3.98 0.05 -16.64
C THR A 68 4.85 0.04 -17.89
N LEU A 69 4.32 0.55 -19.01
CA LEU A 69 5.07 0.69 -20.26
C LEU A 69 6.25 1.67 -20.10
N ARG A 70 6.05 2.78 -19.40
CA ARG A 70 7.08 3.77 -19.09
C ARG A 70 8.26 3.15 -18.35
N GLU A 71 7.99 2.30 -17.36
CA GLU A 71 9.04 1.64 -16.60
C GLU A 71 9.79 0.60 -17.43
N ARG A 72 9.08 -0.14 -18.30
CA ARG A 72 9.70 -1.05 -19.27
C ARG A 72 10.58 -0.31 -20.29
N LEU A 73 10.16 0.87 -20.73
CA LEU A 73 10.91 1.75 -21.64
C LEU A 73 12.18 2.29 -20.99
N LYS A 74 12.11 2.76 -19.73
CA LYS A 74 13.31 3.18 -18.98
C LYS A 74 14.32 2.05 -18.81
N ASN A 75 13.84 0.85 -18.51
CA ASN A 75 14.70 -0.33 -18.40
C ASN A 75 15.33 -0.71 -19.76
N ALA A 76 14.58 -0.59 -20.85
CA ALA A 76 15.12 -0.82 -22.20
C ALA A 76 16.19 0.21 -22.60
N ILE A 77 16.02 1.49 -22.25
CA ILE A 77 17.01 2.56 -22.48
C ILE A 77 18.29 2.30 -21.66
N SER A 78 18.16 1.92 -20.37
CA SER A 78 19.32 1.59 -19.52
C SER A 78 20.11 0.37 -20.02
N LEU A 79 19.43 -0.64 -20.57
CA LEU A 79 20.05 -1.79 -21.24
C LEU A 79 20.78 -1.37 -22.53
N HIS A 80 20.23 -0.41 -23.27
CA HIS A 80 20.86 0.15 -24.48
C HIS A 80 22.15 0.90 -24.16
N ASP A 81 22.13 1.79 -23.17
CA ASP A 81 23.32 2.52 -22.73
C ASP A 81 24.43 1.56 -22.22
N SER A 82 24.05 0.50 -21.52
CA SER A 82 24.99 -0.55 -21.09
C SER A 82 25.62 -1.33 -22.25
N ALA A 83 24.87 -1.55 -23.34
CA ALA A 83 25.36 -2.21 -24.55
C ALA A 83 26.29 -1.32 -25.38
N LYS A 84 26.03 0.00 -25.38
CA LYS A 84 26.86 1.02 -26.03
C LYS A 84 28.24 1.13 -25.39
N ASP A 85 28.30 1.07 -24.06
CA ASP A 85 29.57 1.06 -23.30
C ASP A 85 30.41 -0.20 -23.58
N LEU A 86 29.77 -1.38 -23.71
CA LEU A 86 30.44 -2.64 -24.10
C LEU A 86 31.02 -2.59 -25.53
N LEU A 87 30.33 -1.94 -26.47
CA LEU A 87 30.78 -1.81 -27.87
C LEU A 87 31.91 -0.76 -28.06
N ASP A 88 32.00 0.24 -27.17
CA ASP A 88 33.02 1.30 -27.28
C ASP A 88 34.39 0.88 -26.69
N ILE A 89 34.38 0.02 -25.65
CA ILE A 89 35.59 -0.53 -24.99
C ILE A 89 36.46 -1.36 -25.97
N ASP A 90 35.84 -2.07 -26.91
CA ASP A 90 36.53 -2.92 -27.88
C ASP A 90 37.17 -2.13 -29.06
N SER A 91 36.97 -0.80 -29.11
CA SER A 91 37.45 0.07 -30.19
C SER A 91 38.85 0.66 -29.94
N VAL A 92 39.29 0.74 -28.68
CA VAL A 92 40.54 1.40 -28.28
C VAL A 92 41.76 0.49 -28.49
N ASP A 93 41.66 -0.80 -28.17
CA ASP A 93 42.74 -1.77 -28.44
C ASP A 93 42.90 -2.08 -29.95
N LYS A 94 41.82 -1.99 -30.73
CA LYS A 94 41.82 -2.27 -32.19
C LYS A 94 42.57 -1.21 -33.01
N ARG A 95 42.60 0.07 -32.60
CA ARG A 95 43.37 1.12 -33.29
C ARG A 95 44.89 0.91 -33.18
N ARG A 96 45.35 0.32 -32.09
CA ARG A 96 46.77 -0.01 -31.86
C ARG A 96 47.21 -1.16 -32.78
N TRP A 97 46.32 -2.13 -33.00
CA TRP A 97 46.53 -3.26 -33.91
C TRP A 97 46.48 -2.87 -35.40
N LEU A 98 45.58 -1.97 -35.80
CA LEU A 98 45.45 -1.51 -37.19
C LEU A 98 46.69 -0.77 -37.72
N LYS A 99 47.36 0.02 -36.86
CA LYS A 99 48.62 0.71 -37.20
C LYS A 99 49.73 -0.29 -37.53
N HIS A 100 49.81 -1.42 -36.83
CA HIS A 100 50.78 -2.47 -37.13
C HIS A 100 50.48 -3.17 -38.47
N ILE A 101 49.20 -3.47 -38.76
CA ILE A 101 48.81 -4.14 -40.02
C ILE A 101 49.11 -3.28 -41.25
N ILE A 102 48.81 -1.97 -41.21
CA ILE A 102 49.04 -1.07 -42.35
C ILE A 102 50.53 -0.93 -42.65
N SER A 103 51.39 -0.87 -41.62
CA SER A 103 52.85 -0.86 -41.81
C SER A 103 53.37 -2.15 -42.48
N TYR A 104 52.80 -3.32 -42.18
CA TYR A 104 53.19 -4.59 -42.82
C TYR A 104 52.64 -4.73 -44.26
N ALA A 105 51.43 -4.23 -44.52
CA ALA A 105 50.81 -4.30 -45.86
C ALA A 105 51.50 -3.39 -46.88
N VAL A 106 51.95 -2.20 -46.48
CA VAL A 106 52.72 -1.28 -47.35
C VAL A 106 54.11 -1.84 -47.66
N LEU A 107 54.75 -2.53 -46.70
CA LEU A 107 56.03 -3.23 -46.94
C LEU A 107 55.86 -4.38 -47.95
N GLY A 108 54.75 -5.14 -47.88
CA GLY A 108 54.44 -6.23 -48.81
C GLY A 108 54.09 -5.77 -50.23
N ALA A 109 53.42 -4.62 -50.37
CA ALA A 109 53.00 -4.07 -51.66
C ALA A 109 54.14 -3.47 -52.51
N THR A 110 55.31 -3.20 -51.91
CA THR A 110 56.47 -2.67 -52.65
C THR A 110 57.33 -3.78 -53.27
N ILE A 111 57.22 -5.02 -52.78
CA ILE A 111 58.01 -6.18 -53.26
C ILE A 111 57.16 -7.11 -54.17
N GLY A 112 55.84 -6.92 -54.23
CA GLY A 112 54.89 -7.79 -54.93
C GLY A 112 54.74 -7.60 -56.45
N GLY A 113 55.55 -6.75 -57.09
CA GLY A 113 55.44 -6.45 -58.54
C GLY A 113 56.30 -7.33 -59.48
N LEU A 114 57.31 -8.05 -58.97
CA LEU A 114 58.27 -8.78 -59.82
C LEU A 114 58.42 -10.28 -59.50
N VAL A 115 57.70 -10.80 -58.50
CA VAL A 115 57.94 -12.15 -57.97
C VAL A 115 56.88 -13.19 -58.38
N ILE A 116 55.77 -12.76 -59.00
CA ILE A 116 54.66 -13.65 -59.39
C ILE A 116 55.02 -14.61 -60.54
N ARG A 117 55.99 -14.27 -61.40
CA ARG A 117 56.52 -15.23 -62.40
C ARG A 117 57.64 -16.15 -61.88
N SER A 118 58.24 -15.86 -60.71
CA SER A 118 59.36 -16.64 -60.17
C SER A 118 58.96 -17.57 -59.01
N VAL A 119 57.90 -17.26 -58.26
CA VAL A 119 57.41 -18.12 -57.16
C VAL A 119 56.61 -19.33 -57.65
N MET A 120 55.99 -19.27 -58.83
CA MET A 120 55.33 -20.45 -59.42
C MET A 120 56.31 -21.54 -59.87
N ALA A 121 57.61 -21.25 -59.98
CA ALA A 121 58.65 -22.22 -60.35
C ALA A 121 59.52 -22.73 -59.17
N SER A 122 59.38 -22.19 -57.95
CA SER A 122 60.31 -22.47 -56.83
C SER A 122 59.69 -23.14 -55.60
N GLY A 123 58.46 -23.66 -55.68
CA GLY A 123 57.88 -24.55 -54.66
C GLY A 123 57.57 -23.92 -53.29
N LYS A 124 57.60 -22.59 -53.15
CA LYS A 124 57.25 -21.90 -51.90
C LYS A 124 55.81 -21.37 -51.93
N TRP A 125 54.84 -22.27 -51.87
CA TRP A 125 53.40 -21.95 -51.92
C TRP A 125 52.80 -21.51 -50.57
N LEU A 126 53.40 -21.92 -49.45
CA LEU A 126 52.84 -21.69 -48.11
C LEU A 126 52.72 -20.19 -47.71
N PRO A 127 53.72 -19.31 -47.98
CA PRO A 127 53.63 -17.90 -47.57
C PRO A 127 52.59 -17.10 -48.37
N PHE A 128 52.37 -17.44 -49.63
CA PHE A 128 51.41 -16.78 -50.51
C PHE A 128 49.96 -17.14 -50.11
N VAL A 129 49.72 -18.41 -49.80
CA VAL A 129 48.42 -18.88 -49.28
C VAL A 129 48.10 -18.22 -47.93
N ILE A 130 49.08 -18.12 -47.01
CA ILE A 130 48.88 -17.43 -45.72
C ILE A 130 48.57 -15.93 -45.91
N SER A 131 49.21 -15.26 -46.87
CA SER A 131 48.92 -13.85 -47.21
C SER A 131 47.50 -13.66 -47.74
N VAL A 132 47.02 -14.56 -48.60
CA VAL A 132 45.65 -14.50 -49.17
C VAL A 132 44.59 -14.80 -48.11
N PHE A 133 44.82 -15.79 -47.23
CA PHE A 133 43.92 -16.07 -46.10
C PHE A 133 43.88 -14.93 -45.08
N SER A 134 45.01 -14.26 -44.84
CA SER A 134 45.07 -13.09 -43.96
C SER A 134 44.33 -11.88 -44.55
N ALA A 135 44.39 -11.69 -45.87
CA ALA A 135 43.64 -10.66 -46.58
C ALA A 135 42.12 -10.96 -46.59
N LEU A 136 41.71 -12.22 -46.80
CA LEU A 136 40.32 -12.64 -46.71
C LEU A 136 39.75 -12.51 -45.28
N ALA A 137 40.54 -12.85 -44.26
CA ALA A 137 40.16 -12.63 -42.86
C ALA A 137 40.04 -11.12 -42.52
N ALA A 138 40.87 -10.27 -43.11
CA ALA A 138 40.77 -8.81 -42.97
C ALA A 138 39.54 -8.23 -43.70
N ILE A 139 39.16 -8.77 -44.85
CA ILE A 139 37.94 -8.40 -45.59
C ILE A 139 36.69 -8.83 -44.84
N ASN A 140 36.65 -10.07 -44.31
CA ASN A 140 35.56 -10.54 -43.45
C ASN A 140 35.43 -9.65 -42.19
N ARG A 141 36.55 -9.29 -41.54
CA ARG A 141 36.55 -8.36 -40.40
C ARG A 141 36.12 -6.95 -40.78
N TRP A 142 36.45 -6.45 -41.98
CA TRP A 142 35.99 -5.15 -42.46
C TRP A 142 34.48 -5.14 -42.76
N GLN A 143 33.93 -6.22 -43.32
CA GLN A 143 32.49 -6.41 -43.47
C GLN A 143 31.78 -6.45 -42.09
N GLU A 144 32.39 -7.11 -41.10
CA GLU A 144 31.91 -7.11 -39.71
C GLU A 144 31.90 -5.70 -39.08
N VAL A 145 32.97 -4.91 -39.31
CA VAL A 145 33.07 -3.52 -38.82
C VAL A 145 32.08 -2.58 -39.52
N SER A 146 31.83 -2.76 -40.82
CA SER A 146 30.81 -2.03 -41.58
C SER A 146 29.39 -2.36 -41.08
N ASN A 147 29.13 -3.65 -40.80
CA ASN A 147 27.85 -4.09 -40.25
C ASN A 147 27.63 -3.55 -38.83
N ASN A 148 28.67 -3.53 -37.98
CA ASN A 148 28.58 -2.94 -36.63
C ASN A 148 28.38 -1.41 -36.65
N ARG A 149 28.98 -0.67 -37.59
CA ARG A 149 28.69 0.78 -37.72
C ARG A 149 27.26 1.06 -38.19
N LYS A 150 26.75 0.27 -39.14
CA LYS A 150 25.35 0.36 -39.58
C LYS A 150 24.38 -0.04 -38.46
N LEU A 151 24.72 -1.04 -37.66
CA LEU A 151 23.94 -1.40 -36.47
C LEU A 151 23.99 -0.31 -35.40
N LEU A 152 25.16 0.30 -35.14
CA LEU A 152 25.30 1.40 -34.19
C LEU A 152 24.56 2.67 -34.64
N SER A 153 24.51 2.97 -35.93
CA SER A 153 23.70 4.07 -36.45
C SER A 153 22.21 3.76 -36.35
N ALA A 154 21.79 2.54 -36.70
CA ALA A 154 20.40 2.11 -36.57
C ALA A 154 19.95 2.10 -35.09
N LEU A 155 20.79 1.63 -34.17
CA LEU A 155 20.53 1.64 -32.73
C LEU A 155 20.46 3.06 -32.16
N LYS A 156 21.23 4.01 -32.69
CA LYS A 156 21.17 5.42 -32.28
C LYS A 156 19.90 6.11 -32.79
N GLU A 157 19.50 5.85 -34.04
CA GLU A 157 18.21 6.32 -34.57
C GLU A 157 17.05 5.73 -33.77
N ASP A 158 17.06 4.42 -33.53
CA ASP A 158 16.08 3.73 -32.71
C ASP A 158 16.02 4.23 -31.25
N GLN A 159 17.17 4.56 -30.62
CA GLN A 159 17.24 5.18 -29.29
C GLN A 159 16.60 6.58 -29.30
N SER A 160 16.92 7.39 -30.29
CA SER A 160 16.36 8.75 -30.41
C SER A 160 14.85 8.75 -30.65
N ASP A 161 14.35 7.79 -31.42
CA ASP A 161 12.91 7.59 -31.61
C ASP A 161 12.23 7.10 -30.32
N LEU A 162 12.88 6.23 -29.54
CA LEU A 162 12.36 5.78 -28.24
C LEU A 162 12.30 6.92 -27.23
N GLU A 163 13.36 7.73 -27.13
CA GLU A 163 13.45 8.90 -26.26
C GLU A 163 12.39 9.94 -26.63
N ARG A 164 12.14 10.16 -27.92
CA ARG A 164 11.05 11.03 -28.40
C ARG A 164 9.68 10.52 -27.96
N HIS A 165 9.37 9.23 -28.17
CA HIS A 165 8.09 8.66 -27.73
C HIS A 165 7.91 8.69 -26.21
N VAL A 166 8.99 8.49 -25.43
CA VAL A 166 8.96 8.63 -23.97
C VAL A 166 8.70 10.09 -23.57
N SER A 167 9.28 11.05 -24.27
CA SER A 167 9.01 12.48 -24.06
C SER A 167 7.54 12.80 -24.35
N GLU A 168 7.02 12.37 -25.50
CA GLU A 168 5.62 12.57 -25.88
C GLU A 168 4.65 11.90 -24.89
N LEU A 169 4.95 10.68 -24.43
CA LEU A 169 4.19 10.01 -23.37
C LEU A 169 4.26 10.74 -22.02
N ASN A 170 5.42 11.29 -21.65
CA ASN A 170 5.55 12.10 -20.45
C ASN A 170 4.74 13.40 -20.58
N ASP A 171 4.77 14.07 -21.72
CA ASP A 171 3.97 15.28 -21.96
C ASP A 171 2.48 14.98 -21.95
N HIS A 172 2.05 13.85 -22.52
CA HIS A 172 0.67 13.41 -22.48
C HIS A 172 0.23 13.00 -21.07
N LEU A 173 1.09 12.28 -20.32
CA LEU A 173 0.86 11.93 -18.92
C LEU A 173 0.83 13.17 -18.05
N ASN A 174 1.69 14.16 -18.30
CA ASN A 174 1.72 15.44 -17.60
C ASN A 174 0.46 16.24 -17.93
N THR A 175 0.01 16.27 -19.18
CA THR A 175 -1.23 16.96 -19.59
C THR A 175 -2.47 16.28 -19.00
N VAL A 176 -2.52 14.94 -18.98
CA VAL A 176 -3.59 14.17 -18.33
C VAL A 176 -3.52 14.34 -16.82
N THR A 177 -2.32 14.40 -16.24
CA THR A 177 -2.09 14.68 -14.82
C THR A 177 -2.50 16.10 -14.48
N GLU A 178 -2.19 17.10 -15.29
CA GLU A 178 -2.62 18.49 -15.13
C GLU A 178 -4.14 18.63 -15.28
N LYS A 179 -4.75 17.89 -16.20
CA LYS A 179 -6.22 17.77 -16.32
C LYS A 179 -6.86 17.02 -15.14
N LEU A 180 -6.19 16.01 -14.57
CA LEU A 180 -6.60 15.34 -13.31
C LEU A 180 -6.34 16.21 -12.08
N MET A 181 -5.32 17.04 -12.15
CA MET A 181 -5.02 18.17 -11.26
C MET A 181 -5.86 19.39 -11.63
N ALA A 182 -7.02 19.19 -12.27
CA ALA A 182 -8.17 20.05 -12.06
C ALA A 182 -8.28 20.24 -10.54
N LYS A 183 -7.88 21.43 -10.10
CA LYS A 183 -7.62 21.78 -8.70
C LYS A 183 -8.70 21.16 -7.83
N ILE A 184 -8.33 20.21 -6.96
CA ILE A 184 -9.28 19.57 -6.02
C ILE A 184 -10.11 20.68 -5.42
N LYS A 185 -11.41 20.69 -5.72
CA LYS A 185 -12.29 21.81 -5.39
C LYS A 185 -13.47 21.31 -4.59
N ASN A 186 -14.08 20.21 -5.00
CA ASN A 186 -15.26 19.65 -4.37
C ASN A 186 -14.84 18.59 -3.35
N VAL A 187 -15.05 18.88 -2.06
CA VAL A 187 -14.67 17.99 -0.97
C VAL A 187 -15.91 17.61 -0.17
N VAL A 188 -16.12 16.31 0.02
CA VAL A 188 -17.20 15.82 0.89
C VAL A 188 -16.63 15.47 2.26
N CYS A 189 -17.07 16.17 3.30
CA CYS A 189 -16.64 15.94 4.67
C CYS A 189 -17.64 15.06 5.41
N GLY A 190 -17.16 13.97 6.04
CA GLY A 190 -17.97 13.17 6.95
C GLY A 190 -18.16 13.90 8.28
N ILE A 191 -19.40 14.27 8.60
CA ILE A 191 -19.77 15.06 9.79
C ILE A 191 -20.59 14.18 10.73
N SER A 192 -20.06 13.91 11.93
CA SER A 192 -20.67 12.98 12.90
C SER A 192 -21.38 13.67 14.06
N GLY A 193 -21.46 15.01 14.05
CA GLY A 193 -21.89 15.80 15.21
C GLY A 193 -20.80 16.00 16.28
N GLY A 194 -19.59 15.47 16.05
CA GLY A 194 -18.43 15.65 16.93
C GLY A 194 -17.58 16.88 16.57
N VAL A 195 -16.82 17.38 17.54
CA VAL A 195 -15.94 18.56 17.38
C VAL A 195 -14.89 18.37 16.28
N ASP A 196 -14.32 17.16 16.17
CA ASP A 196 -13.24 16.87 15.23
C ASP A 196 -13.69 17.02 13.77
N SER A 197 -14.87 16.48 13.44
CA SER A 197 -15.46 16.62 12.12
C SER A 197 -15.95 18.05 11.83
N ALA A 198 -16.44 18.76 12.84
CA ALA A 198 -16.89 20.14 12.70
C ALA A 198 -15.72 21.08 12.36
N VAL A 199 -14.62 20.96 13.08
CA VAL A 199 -13.39 21.74 12.83
C VAL A 199 -12.76 21.34 11.50
N SER A 200 -12.79 20.06 11.13
CA SER A 200 -12.33 19.62 9.81
C SER A 200 -13.09 20.30 8.67
N ALA A 201 -14.43 20.33 8.76
CA ALA A 201 -15.28 21.01 7.78
C ALA A 201 -15.01 22.52 7.72
N TYR A 202 -14.81 23.16 8.87
CA TYR A 202 -14.42 24.57 8.95
C TYR A 202 -13.08 24.84 8.25
N LEU A 203 -12.03 24.07 8.56
CA LEU A 203 -10.69 24.24 7.98
C LEU A 203 -10.70 24.08 6.46
N LEU A 204 -11.47 23.10 5.95
CA LEU A 204 -11.66 22.93 4.50
C LEU A 204 -12.31 24.18 3.87
N LYS A 205 -13.36 24.72 4.50
CA LYS A 205 -14.01 25.93 4.01
C LYS A 205 -13.05 27.13 4.02
N GLN A 206 -12.25 27.28 5.06
CA GLN A 206 -11.23 28.34 5.16
C GLN A 206 -10.15 28.22 4.06
N LYS A 207 -9.80 27.00 3.65
CA LYS A 207 -8.88 26.75 2.52
C LYS A 207 -9.50 26.99 1.13
N GLY A 208 -10.79 27.35 1.06
CA GLY A 208 -11.48 27.70 -0.17
C GLY A 208 -12.04 26.51 -0.96
N PHE A 209 -12.13 25.33 -0.34
CA PHE A 209 -12.81 24.18 -0.95
C PHE A 209 -14.33 24.40 -1.00
N ASN A 210 -14.98 23.85 -2.03
CA ASN A 210 -16.42 23.67 -2.06
C ASN A 210 -16.79 22.45 -1.21
N VAL A 211 -17.18 22.70 0.03
CA VAL A 211 -17.41 21.64 1.03
C VAL A 211 -18.89 21.26 1.05
N ARG A 212 -19.16 19.96 0.97
CA ARG A 212 -20.47 19.37 1.31
C ARG A 212 -20.29 18.41 2.50
N GLY A 213 -21.17 18.53 3.48
CA GLY A 213 -21.24 17.62 4.62
C GLY A 213 -22.02 16.37 4.29
N VAL A 214 -21.60 15.23 4.85
CA VAL A 214 -22.37 13.98 4.86
C VAL A 214 -22.46 13.45 6.28
N PHE A 215 -23.69 13.22 6.75
CA PHE A 215 -23.96 12.47 7.97
C PHE A 215 -24.32 11.03 7.61
N MET A 216 -23.71 10.06 8.30
CA MET A 216 -23.93 8.63 8.06
C MET A 216 -24.67 8.01 9.25
N LYS A 217 -25.89 7.52 9.02
CA LYS A 217 -26.57 6.66 10.00
C LYS A 217 -26.16 5.22 9.74
N ASN A 218 -25.33 4.67 10.63
CA ASN A 218 -24.79 3.31 10.50
C ASN A 218 -25.48 2.30 11.42
N TRP A 219 -26.29 2.78 12.36
CA TRP A 219 -26.96 1.95 13.35
C TRP A 219 -28.28 2.58 13.74
N ASP A 220 -29.29 1.74 13.98
CA ASP A 220 -30.55 2.18 14.54
C ASP A 220 -30.65 1.70 15.98
N SER A 221 -30.55 2.63 16.92
CA SER A 221 -30.67 2.36 18.34
C SER A 221 -31.89 3.08 18.88
N ILE A 222 -33.07 2.62 18.51
CA ILE A 222 -34.29 3.02 19.24
C ILE A 222 -34.09 2.53 20.69
N ASN A 223 -34.01 3.47 21.63
CA ASN A 223 -33.95 3.13 23.05
C ASN A 223 -35.39 2.88 23.58
N GLU A 224 -35.52 2.38 24.81
CA GLU A 224 -36.82 2.12 25.45
C GLU A 224 -37.68 3.38 25.63
N LYS A 225 -37.11 4.58 25.42
CA LYS A 225 -37.79 5.89 25.47
C LYS A 225 -38.12 6.47 24.09
N GLY A 226 -37.83 5.75 23.00
CA GLY A 226 -38.07 6.19 21.62
C GLY A 226 -37.07 7.22 21.06
N GLU A 227 -36.03 7.60 21.79
CA GLU A 227 -35.01 8.58 21.35
C GLU A 227 -33.77 7.89 20.78
N CYS A 228 -33.37 8.22 19.56
CA CYS A 228 -32.18 7.65 18.93
C CYS A 228 -30.98 8.60 19.06
N LEU A 229 -29.85 8.12 19.61
CA LEU A 229 -28.60 8.89 19.73
C LEU A 229 -28.13 9.44 18.37
N ALA A 230 -28.31 8.66 17.31
CA ALA A 230 -27.95 9.06 15.96
C ALA A 230 -28.77 10.26 15.46
N ASP A 231 -30.02 10.39 15.89
CA ASP A 231 -30.88 11.51 15.49
C ASP A 231 -30.43 12.80 16.20
N HIS A 232 -30.03 12.72 17.47
CA HIS A 232 -29.43 13.85 18.18
C HIS A 232 -28.08 14.27 17.59
N ASP A 233 -27.21 13.32 17.24
CA ASP A 233 -25.94 13.63 16.55
C ASP A 233 -26.18 14.23 15.16
N TYR A 234 -27.25 13.83 14.47
CA TYR A 234 -27.66 14.42 13.20
C TYR A 234 -28.14 15.86 13.36
N GLU A 235 -28.98 16.16 14.37
CA GLU A 235 -29.39 17.54 14.67
C GLU A 235 -28.18 18.45 14.95
N ILE A 236 -27.19 17.95 15.67
CA ILE A 236 -25.95 18.71 15.94
C ILE A 236 -25.17 18.92 14.64
N ALA A 237 -25.04 17.88 13.82
CA ALA A 237 -24.40 18.00 12.51
C ALA A 237 -25.11 19.05 11.64
N GLN A 238 -26.44 19.09 11.63
CA GLN A 238 -27.23 20.11 10.94
C GLN A 238 -26.91 21.51 11.46
N ARG A 239 -26.85 21.72 12.78
CA ARG A 239 -26.50 23.02 13.38
C ARG A 239 -25.07 23.46 13.04
N VAL A 240 -24.11 22.52 13.05
CA VAL A 240 -22.72 22.78 12.63
C VAL A 240 -22.69 23.23 11.16
N CYS A 241 -23.30 22.45 10.27
CA CYS A 241 -23.34 22.75 8.84
C CYS A 241 -24.04 24.07 8.54
N TRP A 242 -25.18 24.34 9.20
CA TRP A 242 -25.89 25.61 9.09
C TRP A 242 -25.01 26.79 9.47
N LYS A 243 -24.34 26.73 10.63
CA LYS A 243 -23.44 27.78 11.09
C LYS A 243 -22.23 27.96 10.17
N LEU A 244 -21.71 26.87 9.62
CA LEU A 244 -20.61 26.92 8.66
C LEU A 244 -21.07 27.28 7.25
N GLY A 245 -22.37 27.38 6.95
CA GLY A 245 -22.89 27.57 5.60
C GLY A 245 -22.43 26.46 4.64
N ILE A 246 -22.60 25.21 5.07
CA ILE A 246 -22.28 23.97 4.34
C ILE A 246 -23.57 23.16 4.18
N GLU A 247 -23.81 22.63 2.98
CA GLU A 247 -24.94 21.72 2.75
C GLU A 247 -24.68 20.36 3.44
N LEU A 248 -25.68 19.80 4.13
CA LEU A 248 -25.58 18.50 4.77
C LEU A 248 -26.48 17.47 4.08
N THR A 249 -25.91 16.38 3.61
CA THR A 249 -26.62 15.22 3.09
C THR A 249 -26.69 14.11 4.15
N PHE A 250 -27.85 13.51 4.33
CA PHE A 250 -28.03 12.33 5.18
C PHE A 250 -27.94 11.05 4.35
N ILE A 251 -27.25 10.03 4.85
CA ILE A 251 -27.14 8.72 4.21
C ILE A 251 -27.34 7.62 5.23
N ASP A 252 -28.15 6.62 4.86
CA ASP A 252 -28.35 5.39 5.61
C ASP A 252 -27.38 4.29 5.11
N PHE A 253 -26.52 3.82 6.02
CA PHE A 253 -25.67 2.65 5.83
C PHE A 253 -25.96 1.53 6.85
N ILE A 254 -27.12 1.54 7.54
CA ILE A 254 -27.49 0.56 8.56
C ILE A 254 -27.39 -0.87 8.01
N LYS A 255 -28.03 -1.14 6.86
CA LYS A 255 -28.02 -2.48 6.24
C LYS A 255 -26.60 -2.93 5.93
N LYS A 256 -25.74 -2.03 5.49
CA LYS A 256 -24.37 -2.37 5.10
C LYS A 256 -23.49 -2.59 6.33
N TYR A 257 -23.61 -1.72 7.33
CA TYR A 257 -22.95 -1.87 8.62
C TYR A 257 -23.31 -3.20 9.28
N TRP A 258 -24.60 -3.54 9.32
CA TRP A 258 -25.09 -4.78 9.90
C TRP A 258 -24.42 -6.01 9.29
N ASN A 259 -24.38 -6.09 7.96
CA ASN A 259 -23.88 -7.26 7.27
C ASN A 259 -22.36 -7.33 7.18
N GLU A 260 -21.67 -6.20 7.00
CA GLU A 260 -20.23 -6.17 6.73
C GLU A 260 -19.37 -5.92 7.98
N VAL A 261 -19.97 -5.41 9.06
CA VAL A 261 -19.25 -5.09 10.31
C VAL A 261 -19.83 -5.89 11.48
N PHE A 262 -21.13 -5.77 11.72
CA PHE A 262 -21.74 -6.29 12.94
C PHE A 262 -21.85 -7.81 12.97
N VAL A 263 -22.42 -8.43 11.93
CA VAL A 263 -22.56 -9.90 11.86
C VAL A 263 -21.18 -10.61 11.92
N PRO A 264 -20.15 -10.18 11.18
CA PRO A 264 -18.79 -10.73 11.35
C PRO A 264 -18.25 -10.57 12.77
N MET A 265 -18.49 -9.42 13.41
CA MET A 265 -18.09 -9.19 14.81
C MET A 265 -18.75 -10.21 15.76
N LEU A 266 -20.05 -10.48 15.62
CA LEU A 266 -20.75 -11.48 16.43
C LEU A 266 -20.13 -12.88 16.28
N LYS A 267 -19.89 -13.30 15.03
CA LYS A 267 -19.25 -14.61 14.74
C LYS A 267 -17.87 -14.76 15.37
N ASN A 268 -17.11 -13.67 15.48
CA ASN A 268 -15.81 -13.69 16.16
C ASN A 268 -15.98 -13.85 17.68
N TYR A 269 -16.92 -13.13 18.29
CA TYR A 269 -17.23 -13.31 19.72
C TYR A 269 -17.69 -14.73 20.06
N GLU A 270 -18.51 -15.35 19.22
CA GLU A 270 -18.95 -16.75 19.40
C GLU A 270 -17.79 -17.75 19.40
N LYS A 271 -16.71 -17.45 18.67
CA LYS A 271 -15.47 -18.24 18.63
C LYS A 271 -14.51 -17.93 19.78
N GLY A 272 -14.89 -17.05 20.71
CA GLY A 272 -14.01 -16.59 21.79
C GLY A 272 -12.92 -15.62 21.33
N PHE A 273 -13.04 -15.04 20.14
CA PHE A 273 -12.15 -13.96 19.68
C PHE A 273 -12.67 -12.61 20.18
N THR A 274 -11.77 -11.63 20.29
CA THR A 274 -12.14 -10.25 20.60
C THR A 274 -11.94 -9.37 19.36
N PRO A 275 -12.97 -9.15 18.53
CA PRO A 275 -12.87 -8.38 17.30
C PRO A 275 -12.65 -6.87 17.54
N ASN A 276 -12.10 -6.18 16.53
CA ASN A 276 -12.07 -4.72 16.48
C ASN A 276 -13.00 -4.20 15.35
N PRO A 277 -14.27 -3.91 15.64
CA PRO A 277 -15.25 -3.50 14.63
C PRO A 277 -14.96 -2.13 14.02
N ASP A 278 -14.18 -1.26 14.69
CA ASP A 278 -13.87 0.08 14.19
C ASP A 278 -12.89 0.03 13.00
N VAL A 279 -11.92 -0.90 13.00
CA VAL A 279 -11.06 -1.16 11.84
C VAL A 279 -11.89 -1.56 10.62
N VAL A 280 -12.85 -2.47 10.83
CA VAL A 280 -13.74 -2.96 9.75
C VAL A 280 -14.70 -1.87 9.29
N CYS A 281 -15.26 -1.08 10.21
CA CYS A 281 -16.12 0.08 9.90
C CYS A 281 -15.39 1.11 9.04
N ASN A 282 -14.16 1.47 9.39
CA ASN A 282 -13.37 2.39 8.58
C ASN A 282 -13.11 1.81 7.19
N LYS A 283 -12.69 0.54 7.09
CA LYS A 283 -12.46 -0.14 5.81
C LYS A 283 -13.70 -0.17 4.92
N GLN A 284 -14.83 -0.66 5.44
CA GLN A 284 -16.01 -0.98 4.64
C GLN A 284 -16.98 0.20 4.49
N ILE A 285 -17.18 0.97 5.55
CA ILE A 285 -18.17 2.03 5.60
C ILE A 285 -17.55 3.37 5.24
N LYS A 286 -16.62 3.88 6.05
CA LYS A 286 -16.10 5.24 5.84
C LYS A 286 -15.23 5.36 4.58
N PHE A 287 -14.26 4.47 4.40
CA PHE A 287 -13.35 4.52 3.24
C PHE A 287 -13.76 3.57 2.11
N GLY A 288 -14.84 2.81 2.30
CA GLY A 288 -15.47 2.02 1.25
C GLY A 288 -16.74 2.71 0.73
N SER A 289 -17.82 2.56 1.47
CA SER A 289 -19.17 2.98 1.07
C SER A 289 -19.35 4.48 0.94
N PHE A 290 -18.91 5.24 1.95
CA PHE A 290 -18.97 6.68 1.95
C PHE A 290 -18.06 7.26 0.87
N PHE A 291 -16.82 6.79 0.76
CA PHE A 291 -15.91 7.18 -0.33
C PHE A 291 -16.53 6.95 -1.72
N ARG A 292 -17.12 5.78 -1.95
CA ARG A 292 -17.79 5.45 -3.22
C ARG A 292 -19.00 6.35 -3.46
N TYR A 293 -19.82 6.60 -2.44
CA TYR A 293 -20.99 7.48 -2.56
C TYR A 293 -20.56 8.91 -2.88
N ALA A 294 -19.59 9.47 -2.15
CA ALA A 294 -19.07 10.80 -2.38
C ALA A 294 -18.50 10.95 -3.81
N SER A 295 -17.74 9.95 -4.27
CA SER A 295 -17.15 9.98 -5.62
C SER A 295 -18.19 9.85 -6.73
N THR A 296 -19.13 8.91 -6.60
CA THR A 296 -20.03 8.55 -7.72
C THR A 296 -21.36 9.31 -7.73
N LYS A 297 -21.92 9.62 -6.55
CA LYS A 297 -23.22 10.28 -6.42
C LYS A 297 -23.09 11.78 -6.19
N LEU A 298 -22.08 12.20 -5.43
CA LEU A 298 -21.83 13.62 -5.17
C LEU A 298 -20.76 14.21 -6.07
N GLN A 299 -20.12 13.39 -6.93
CA GLN A 299 -19.06 13.81 -7.85
C GLN A 299 -17.94 14.60 -7.15
N ALA A 300 -17.62 14.20 -5.92
CA ALA A 300 -16.58 14.84 -5.12
C ALA A 300 -15.20 14.46 -5.64
N ASP A 301 -14.27 15.42 -5.63
CA ASP A 301 -12.87 15.19 -6.00
C ASP A 301 -12.15 14.43 -4.88
N ALA A 302 -12.47 14.73 -3.62
CA ALA A 302 -11.91 14.10 -2.42
C ALA A 302 -12.95 13.98 -1.30
N ILE A 303 -12.65 13.11 -0.33
CA ILE A 303 -13.36 13.08 0.96
C ILE A 303 -12.49 13.65 2.06
N ALA A 304 -13.11 14.06 3.17
CA ALA A 304 -12.42 14.46 4.37
C ALA A 304 -13.07 13.85 5.61
N THR A 305 -12.27 13.62 6.65
CA THR A 305 -12.75 13.10 7.93
C THR A 305 -12.03 13.78 9.09
N GLY A 306 -12.68 13.83 10.25
CA GLY A 306 -12.06 14.30 11.50
C GLY A 306 -11.23 13.24 12.21
N HIS A 307 -10.48 12.41 11.48
CA HIS A 307 -9.56 11.47 12.10
C HIS A 307 -8.21 12.13 12.39
N TYR A 308 -7.60 11.77 13.52
CA TYR A 308 -6.23 12.10 13.89
C TYR A 308 -5.29 11.12 13.16
N ALA A 309 -5.01 11.45 11.91
CA ALA A 309 -4.03 10.82 11.04
C ALA A 309 -3.54 11.85 10.03
N ARG A 310 -2.47 11.54 9.29
CA ARG A 310 -1.95 12.40 8.23
C ARG A 310 -1.81 11.61 6.93
N ASN A 311 -1.88 12.34 5.82
CA ASN A 311 -1.63 11.81 4.49
C ASN A 311 -0.27 12.31 4.01
N SER A 312 0.54 11.48 3.35
CA SER A 312 1.81 11.95 2.76
C SER A 312 1.65 13.04 1.71
N TYR A 313 0.45 13.17 1.12
CA TYR A 313 0.12 14.28 0.22
C TYR A 313 -0.24 15.58 0.94
N GLY A 314 -0.10 15.63 2.27
CA GLY A 314 -0.49 16.77 3.09
C GLY A 314 -1.93 16.66 3.60
N ASP A 315 -2.27 17.50 4.58
CA ASP A 315 -3.56 17.44 5.27
C ASP A 315 -4.73 17.79 4.33
N PHE A 316 -4.44 18.52 3.25
CA PHE A 316 -5.37 18.97 2.22
C PHE A 316 -5.00 18.47 0.81
N LEU A 317 -4.20 17.39 0.71
CA LEU A 317 -3.73 16.80 -0.55
C LEU A 317 -2.91 17.76 -1.45
N GLU A 318 -2.29 18.78 -0.86
CA GLU A 318 -1.52 19.80 -1.56
C GLU A 318 -0.29 19.27 -2.33
N ASN A 319 0.22 18.09 -1.95
CA ASN A 319 1.39 17.43 -2.54
C ASN A 319 1.03 16.15 -3.30
N ILE A 320 -0.19 16.06 -3.85
CA ILE A 320 -0.63 14.85 -4.55
C ILE A 320 0.27 14.53 -5.75
N ASN A 321 0.75 13.29 -5.81
CA ASN A 321 1.51 12.77 -6.95
C ASN A 321 0.83 11.51 -7.49
N PRO A 322 0.28 11.52 -8.73
CA PRO A 322 -0.36 10.33 -9.27
C PRO A 322 0.57 9.13 -9.44
N ALA A 323 1.87 9.36 -9.61
CA ALA A 323 2.86 8.31 -9.80
C ALA A 323 3.19 7.55 -8.50
N ASP A 324 2.92 8.13 -7.34
CA ASP A 324 3.28 7.56 -6.05
C ASP A 324 2.07 6.96 -5.31
N ASP A 325 2.37 6.04 -4.41
CA ASP A 325 1.43 5.56 -3.43
C ASP A 325 1.34 6.54 -2.24
N ALA A 326 0.13 6.98 -1.90
CA ALA A 326 -0.15 7.69 -0.66
C ALA A 326 0.24 6.85 0.57
N ARG A 327 0.75 7.51 1.62
CA ARG A 327 1.13 6.90 2.89
C ARG A 327 0.22 7.39 3.99
N LEU A 328 -0.21 6.47 4.85
CA LEU A 328 -0.94 6.81 6.07
C LEU A 328 0.10 7.10 7.17
N LEU A 329 0.08 8.31 7.68
CA LEU A 329 1.06 8.78 8.67
C LEU A 329 0.38 9.03 10.01
N ARG A 330 1.13 8.81 11.10
CA ARG A 330 0.69 9.13 12.46
C ARG A 330 0.48 10.65 12.60
N PRO A 331 -0.52 11.10 13.36
CA PRO A 331 -0.76 12.53 13.59
C PRO A 331 0.32 13.14 14.49
N THR A 332 0.28 14.46 14.63
CA THR A 332 1.09 15.19 15.61
C THR A 332 0.70 14.81 17.04
N ASP A 333 -0.61 14.74 17.34
CA ASP A 333 -1.12 14.30 18.64
C ASP A 333 -1.06 12.78 18.77
N THR A 334 0.06 12.27 19.29
CA THR A 334 0.28 10.83 19.44
C THR A 334 -0.67 10.15 20.42
N TRP A 335 -1.32 10.90 21.33
CA TRP A 335 -2.31 10.36 22.27
C TRP A 335 -3.67 10.15 21.62
N LYS A 336 -3.94 10.89 20.54
CA LYS A 336 -5.14 10.75 19.72
C LYS A 336 -4.92 9.96 18.43
N ASP A 337 -3.72 9.42 18.24
CA ASP A 337 -3.36 8.60 17.08
C ASP A 337 -4.42 7.55 16.75
N GLN A 338 -5.02 7.68 15.56
CA GLN A 338 -6.08 6.80 15.06
C GLN A 338 -5.61 5.91 13.91
N THR A 339 -4.31 5.88 13.57
CA THR A 339 -3.83 5.07 12.43
C THR A 339 -4.08 3.58 12.62
N LEU A 340 -4.16 3.08 13.85
CA LEU A 340 -4.54 1.69 14.13
C LEU A 340 -5.93 1.37 13.56
N PHE A 341 -6.90 2.27 13.71
CA PHE A 341 -8.25 2.05 13.19
C PHE A 341 -8.35 2.26 11.68
N LEU A 342 -7.34 2.90 11.07
CA LEU A 342 -7.26 3.20 9.64
C LEU A 342 -6.31 2.25 8.89
N SER A 343 -5.72 1.26 9.57
CA SER A 343 -4.65 0.40 9.04
C SER A 343 -5.04 -0.39 7.79
N ASN A 344 -6.35 -0.56 7.57
CA ASN A 344 -6.89 -1.34 6.45
C ASN A 344 -7.60 -0.45 5.41
N ILE A 345 -7.26 0.84 5.37
CA ILE A 345 -7.75 1.76 4.34
C ILE A 345 -7.27 1.33 2.95
N ASN A 346 -8.18 1.34 1.97
CA ASN A 346 -7.81 1.05 0.59
C ASN A 346 -7.02 2.22 -0.01
N GLN A 347 -5.99 1.89 -0.79
CA GLN A 347 -5.11 2.89 -1.39
C GLN A 347 -5.83 3.90 -2.28
N THR A 348 -6.82 3.46 -3.05
CA THR A 348 -7.64 4.32 -3.91
C THR A 348 -8.41 5.36 -3.09
N ALA A 349 -8.89 4.98 -1.90
CA ALA A 349 -9.58 5.90 -1.00
C ALA A 349 -8.59 6.84 -0.31
N LEU A 350 -7.45 6.33 0.19
CA LEU A 350 -6.44 7.13 0.88
C LEU A 350 -5.87 8.24 -0.02
N ARG A 351 -5.60 7.95 -1.30
CA ARG A 351 -5.11 8.95 -2.29
C ARG A 351 -6.04 10.16 -2.45
N ARG A 352 -7.32 10.02 -2.08
CA ARG A 352 -8.36 11.05 -2.21
C ARG A 352 -9.00 11.38 -0.86
N THR A 353 -8.26 11.17 0.24
CA THR A 353 -8.71 11.45 1.60
C THR A 353 -7.86 12.55 2.25
N MET A 354 -8.53 13.59 2.74
CA MET A 354 -7.98 14.65 3.57
C MET A 354 -8.18 14.35 5.06
N PHE A 355 -7.18 14.71 5.87
CA PHE A 355 -7.24 14.68 7.33
C PHE A 355 -6.90 16.07 7.90
N PRO A 356 -7.84 17.03 7.85
CA PRO A 356 -7.53 18.45 8.09
C PRO A 356 -7.00 18.77 9.49
N ILE A 357 -7.24 17.89 10.46
CA ILE A 357 -6.81 18.05 11.86
C ILE A 357 -5.58 17.19 12.21
N GLY A 358 -5.00 16.50 11.23
CA GLY A 358 -3.90 15.55 11.45
C GLY A 358 -2.64 16.15 12.08
N THR A 359 -2.43 17.45 11.86
CA THR A 359 -1.30 18.20 12.41
C THR A 359 -1.61 18.92 13.72
N LEU A 360 -2.86 18.92 14.18
CA LEU A 360 -3.32 19.65 15.36
C LEU A 360 -3.39 18.76 16.61
N MET A 361 -3.16 19.38 17.76
CA MET A 361 -3.46 18.82 19.06
C MET A 361 -4.97 18.87 19.33
N LYS A 362 -5.50 17.91 20.10
CA LYS A 362 -6.93 17.91 20.47
C LYS A 362 -7.39 19.20 21.14
N SER A 363 -6.52 19.80 21.96
CA SER A 363 -6.78 21.08 22.62
C SER A 363 -6.97 22.22 21.62
N GLU A 364 -6.14 22.28 20.58
CA GLU A 364 -6.22 23.27 19.51
C GLU A 364 -7.51 23.11 18.73
N VAL A 365 -7.89 21.87 18.40
CA VAL A 365 -9.18 21.58 17.75
C VAL A 365 -10.36 22.10 18.59
N ARG A 366 -10.35 21.87 19.90
CA ARG A 366 -11.41 22.40 20.79
C ARG A 366 -11.40 23.92 20.90
N ASN A 367 -10.23 24.55 20.89
CA ASN A 367 -10.12 26.01 20.92
C ASN A 367 -10.64 26.62 19.63
N ILE A 368 -10.26 26.10 18.46
CA ILE A 368 -10.79 26.53 17.16
C ILE A 368 -12.31 26.45 17.16
N ALA A 369 -12.88 25.36 17.67
CA ALA A 369 -14.33 25.20 17.76
C ALA A 369 -14.98 26.30 18.62
N LYS A 370 -14.38 26.70 19.74
CA LYS A 370 -14.88 27.82 20.57
C LYS A 370 -14.75 29.15 19.84
N ASP A 371 -13.62 29.41 19.20
CA ASP A 371 -13.34 30.68 18.52
C ASP A 371 -14.32 30.95 17.37
N ILE A 372 -14.77 29.89 16.68
CA ILE A 372 -15.78 29.98 15.62
C ILE A 372 -17.21 29.87 16.16
N GLY A 373 -17.39 29.85 17.49
CA GLY A 373 -18.66 29.80 18.21
C GLY A 373 -19.41 28.47 18.09
N LEU A 374 -18.71 27.36 17.91
CA LEU A 374 -19.24 26.00 17.95
C LEU A 374 -19.10 25.39 19.36
N ASP A 375 -19.41 26.16 20.40
CA ASP A 375 -19.32 25.76 21.81
C ASP A 375 -20.10 24.48 22.12
N MET A 376 -21.22 24.26 21.41
CA MET A 376 -22.06 23.08 21.59
C MET A 376 -21.36 21.76 21.27
N VAL A 377 -20.32 21.77 20.42
CA VAL A 377 -19.47 20.60 20.16
C VAL A 377 -18.12 20.69 20.87
N ALA A 378 -17.60 21.90 21.12
CA ALA A 378 -16.28 22.09 21.74
C ALA A 378 -16.15 21.43 23.13
N ASN A 379 -17.24 21.43 23.91
CA ASN A 379 -17.28 20.87 25.26
C ASN A 379 -17.83 19.44 25.33
N ARG A 380 -18.25 18.85 24.19
CA ARG A 380 -18.72 17.45 24.18
C ARG A 380 -17.56 16.51 24.50
N LYS A 381 -17.88 15.46 25.25
CA LYS A 381 -16.95 14.35 25.49
C LYS A 381 -16.71 13.63 24.16
N ASP A 382 -15.49 13.14 23.99
CA ASP A 382 -15.15 12.31 22.84
C ASP A 382 -15.94 10.99 22.95
N SER A 383 -16.36 10.45 21.81
CA SER A 383 -16.99 9.12 21.78
C SER A 383 -15.98 8.08 22.24
N THR A 384 -16.31 7.36 23.32
CA THR A 384 -15.52 6.24 23.85
C THR A 384 -16.29 4.95 23.68
N GLY A 385 -15.59 3.85 23.38
CA GLY A 385 -16.19 2.55 23.10
C GLY A 385 -16.45 2.34 21.61
N ILE A 386 -17.07 1.21 21.27
CA ILE A 386 -17.41 0.86 19.88
C ILE A 386 -18.40 1.89 19.34
N CYS A 387 -18.11 2.46 18.17
CA CYS A 387 -18.72 3.68 17.63
C CYS A 387 -20.27 3.76 17.72
N PHE A 388 -20.98 2.64 17.59
CA PHE A 388 -22.46 2.60 17.57
C PHE A 388 -23.10 2.11 18.87
N ILE A 389 -22.34 1.43 19.74
CA ILE A 389 -22.82 1.01 21.07
C ILE A 389 -22.87 2.22 21.99
N GLY A 390 -22.00 3.21 21.76
CA GLY A 390 -21.87 4.40 22.58
C GLY A 390 -21.39 4.04 23.99
N THR A 391 -21.96 4.70 25.00
CA THR A 391 -21.60 4.51 26.41
C THR A 391 -22.34 3.35 27.09
N ARG A 392 -23.05 2.50 26.33
CA ARG A 392 -23.80 1.36 26.90
C ARG A 392 -22.85 0.29 27.44
N ASN A 393 -23.33 -0.48 28.41
CA ASN A 393 -22.59 -1.64 28.92
C ASN A 393 -22.50 -2.70 27.82
N PHE A 394 -21.27 -3.06 27.41
CA PHE A 394 -21.03 -4.02 26.34
C PHE A 394 -21.63 -5.41 26.64
N SER A 395 -21.54 -5.88 27.89
CA SER A 395 -22.08 -7.18 28.30
C SER A 395 -23.60 -7.25 28.14
N THR A 396 -24.32 -6.21 28.53
CA THR A 396 -25.78 -6.13 28.32
C THR A 396 -26.15 -6.00 26.85
N PHE A 397 -25.32 -5.33 26.06
CA PHE A 397 -25.54 -5.18 24.63
C PHE A 397 -25.38 -6.53 23.89
N ILE A 398 -24.29 -7.25 24.13
CA ILE A 398 -23.99 -8.49 23.39
C ILE A 398 -24.98 -9.62 23.70
N GLU A 399 -25.57 -9.62 24.90
CA GLU A 399 -26.63 -10.55 25.34
C GLU A 399 -27.88 -10.54 24.46
N GLN A 400 -28.13 -9.44 23.74
CA GLN A 400 -29.29 -9.31 22.85
C GLN A 400 -29.08 -10.08 21.52
N TYR A 401 -27.85 -10.50 21.23
CA TYR A 401 -27.46 -11.06 19.93
C TYR A 401 -26.77 -12.42 20.02
N ILE A 402 -26.11 -12.72 21.14
CA ILE A 402 -25.41 -14.00 21.36
C ILE A 402 -26.03 -14.68 22.58
N GLU A 403 -26.56 -15.88 22.36
CA GLU A 403 -27.09 -16.71 23.44
C GLU A 403 -25.97 -17.06 24.44
N PRO A 404 -26.16 -16.79 25.75
CA PRO A 404 -25.18 -17.16 26.76
C PRO A 404 -24.96 -18.68 26.82
N LYS A 405 -23.70 -19.11 26.74
CA LYS A 405 -23.28 -20.52 26.89
C LYS A 405 -22.43 -20.66 28.16
N PRO A 406 -23.03 -20.99 29.32
CA PRO A 406 -22.29 -21.02 30.58
C PRO A 406 -21.18 -22.07 30.59
N GLY A 407 -20.09 -21.75 31.27
CA GLY A 407 -18.91 -22.61 31.37
C GLY A 407 -18.18 -22.44 32.70
N LYS A 408 -17.00 -23.05 32.80
CA LYS A 408 -16.20 -23.08 34.04
C LYS A 408 -14.95 -22.22 33.91
N PHE A 409 -14.60 -21.55 35.00
CA PHE A 409 -13.24 -21.06 35.19
C PHE A 409 -12.36 -22.19 35.72
N ILE A 410 -11.27 -22.48 35.01
CA ILE A 410 -10.32 -23.54 35.33
C ILE A 410 -8.95 -22.90 35.59
N ASP A 411 -8.34 -23.20 36.72
CA ASP A 411 -6.96 -22.80 37.01
C ASP A 411 -5.99 -23.50 36.05
N ILE A 412 -5.16 -22.73 35.34
CA ILE A 412 -4.30 -23.25 34.28
C ILE A 412 -3.14 -24.13 34.80
N GLU A 413 -2.72 -23.95 36.05
CA GLU A 413 -1.63 -24.73 36.65
C GLU A 413 -2.18 -26.02 37.27
N THR A 414 -3.26 -25.91 38.03
CA THR A 414 -3.76 -27.01 38.87
C THR A 414 -4.90 -27.81 38.23
N GLY A 415 -5.52 -27.29 37.17
CA GLY A 415 -6.73 -27.86 36.57
C GLY A 415 -7.98 -27.77 37.46
N LYS A 416 -7.90 -27.08 38.61
CA LYS A 416 -9.03 -26.95 39.54
C LYS A 416 -10.10 -26.03 38.98
N ILE A 417 -11.36 -26.39 39.20
CA ILE A 417 -12.50 -25.53 38.89
C ILE A 417 -12.59 -24.44 39.97
N LEU A 418 -12.48 -23.18 39.57
CA LEU A 418 -12.52 -22.02 40.47
C LEU A 418 -13.88 -21.32 40.51
N GLY A 419 -14.73 -21.55 39.50
CA GLY A 419 -16.04 -20.91 39.40
C GLY A 419 -16.73 -21.16 38.07
N LYS A 420 -17.79 -20.40 37.80
CA LYS A 420 -18.57 -20.44 36.55
C LYS A 420 -18.64 -19.07 35.90
N HIS A 421 -18.86 -19.03 34.59
CA HIS A 421 -19.14 -17.80 33.81
C HIS A 421 -20.36 -17.99 32.91
N LYS A 422 -20.85 -16.88 32.33
CA LYS A 422 -22.02 -16.85 31.45
C LYS A 422 -21.72 -17.20 29.98
N GLY A 423 -20.47 -17.07 29.54
CA GLY A 423 -20.03 -17.43 28.20
C GLY A 423 -18.64 -16.88 27.87
N VAL A 424 -17.99 -17.43 26.85
CA VAL A 424 -16.64 -17.00 26.44
C VAL A 424 -16.62 -15.60 25.82
N HIS A 425 -17.70 -15.19 25.16
CA HIS A 425 -17.85 -13.89 24.47
C HIS A 425 -17.84 -12.66 25.40
N TYR A 426 -17.94 -12.85 26.71
CA TYR A 426 -17.82 -11.78 27.70
C TYR A 426 -16.39 -11.48 28.12
N TRP A 427 -15.42 -12.28 27.66
CA TRP A 427 -14.07 -12.26 28.19
C TRP A 427 -13.05 -12.08 27.08
N THR A 428 -11.97 -11.39 27.41
CA THR A 428 -10.81 -11.17 26.55
C THR A 428 -9.56 -11.67 27.26
N LEU A 429 -8.57 -12.16 26.50
CA LEU A 429 -7.29 -12.56 27.05
C LEU A 429 -6.65 -11.40 27.86
N GLY A 430 -6.06 -11.75 29.00
CA GLY A 430 -5.44 -10.80 29.93
C GLY A 430 -6.42 -9.96 30.76
N GLN A 431 -7.73 -10.08 30.56
CA GLN A 431 -8.75 -9.47 31.43
C GLN A 431 -8.70 -10.10 32.81
N ARG A 432 -9.01 -9.34 33.86
CA ARG A 432 -9.12 -9.87 35.23
C ARG A 432 -10.41 -10.70 35.36
N ALA A 433 -10.28 -11.95 35.77
CA ALA A 433 -11.41 -12.76 36.19
C ALA A 433 -11.85 -12.28 37.59
N LEU A 434 -13.10 -11.84 37.72
CA LEU A 434 -13.67 -11.29 38.96
C LEU A 434 -14.02 -12.39 39.98
N LEU A 435 -13.08 -13.30 40.25
CA LEU A 435 -13.20 -14.38 41.21
C LEU A 435 -12.91 -13.87 42.63
N SER A 436 -13.77 -14.22 43.60
CA SER A 436 -13.62 -13.86 45.02
C SER A 436 -12.94 -14.98 45.81
N GLY A 437 -12.38 -14.65 46.98
CA GLY A 437 -11.82 -15.64 47.91
C GLY A 437 -10.37 -16.07 47.65
N PHE A 438 -9.66 -15.41 46.72
CA PHE A 438 -8.25 -15.71 46.40
C PHE A 438 -7.33 -14.57 46.82
N SER A 439 -6.12 -14.91 47.28
CA SER A 439 -5.10 -13.94 47.73
C SER A 439 -4.48 -13.15 46.57
N LYS A 440 -4.46 -13.72 45.37
CA LYS A 440 -4.00 -13.07 44.14
C LYS A 440 -5.14 -12.99 43.12
N PRO A 441 -5.19 -11.93 42.29
CA PRO A 441 -6.15 -11.83 41.21
C PRO A 441 -5.87 -12.85 40.11
N TYR A 442 -6.94 -13.38 39.52
CA TYR A 442 -6.87 -14.25 38.35
C TYR A 442 -7.08 -13.48 37.06
N PHE A 443 -6.44 -13.93 35.98
CA PHE A 443 -6.56 -13.34 34.65
C PHE A 443 -6.87 -14.40 33.60
N ILE A 444 -7.66 -14.04 32.59
CA ILE A 444 -8.02 -14.91 31.47
C ILE A 444 -6.75 -15.24 30.67
N ALA A 445 -6.34 -16.50 30.67
CA ALA A 445 -5.14 -16.97 29.97
C ALA A 445 -5.47 -17.70 28.67
N LYS A 446 -6.61 -18.42 28.61
CA LYS A 446 -7.09 -19.09 27.40
C LYS A 446 -8.61 -19.15 27.40
N LEU A 447 -9.21 -18.90 26.24
CA LEU A 447 -10.63 -19.07 25.97
C LEU A 447 -10.78 -20.30 25.08
N ASP A 448 -11.57 -21.28 25.51
CA ASP A 448 -11.90 -22.46 24.72
C ASP A 448 -13.40 -22.44 24.42
N ALA A 449 -13.74 -21.99 23.21
CA ALA A 449 -15.13 -21.88 22.77
C ALA A 449 -15.78 -23.25 22.49
N ASP A 450 -15.00 -24.30 22.25
CA ASP A 450 -15.56 -25.63 21.96
C ASP A 450 -16.02 -26.29 23.26
N SER A 451 -15.19 -26.25 24.31
CA SER A 451 -15.55 -26.79 25.63
C SER A 451 -16.29 -25.79 26.52
N GLN A 452 -16.41 -24.52 26.08
CA GLN A 452 -16.89 -23.38 26.85
C GLN A 452 -16.11 -23.12 28.14
N ASN A 453 -14.91 -23.68 28.31
CA ASN A 453 -14.09 -23.42 29.48
C ASN A 453 -13.21 -22.20 29.29
N ILE A 454 -12.98 -21.49 30.39
CA ILE A 454 -12.03 -20.38 30.45
C ILE A 454 -10.91 -20.75 31.42
N PHE A 455 -9.69 -20.84 30.89
CA PHE A 455 -8.51 -21.08 31.71
C PHE A 455 -7.99 -19.76 32.25
N VAL A 456 -7.75 -19.71 33.55
CA VAL A 456 -7.31 -18.53 34.27
C VAL A 456 -6.00 -18.76 34.98
N ALA A 457 -5.19 -17.71 35.03
CA ALA A 457 -3.86 -17.71 35.60
C ALA A 457 -3.78 -16.79 36.82
N SER A 458 -3.08 -17.23 37.87
CA SER A 458 -2.94 -16.46 39.12
C SER A 458 -1.82 -15.43 38.99
N GLY A 459 -2.16 -14.15 39.15
CA GLY A 459 -1.21 -13.03 39.09
C GLY A 459 -1.03 -12.41 37.70
N THR A 460 -0.66 -11.13 37.69
CA THR A 460 -0.59 -10.31 36.47
C THR A 460 0.54 -10.68 35.51
N ASN A 461 1.59 -11.30 36.05
CA ASN A 461 2.83 -11.68 35.34
C ASN A 461 2.96 -13.19 35.12
N HIS A 462 1.85 -13.93 35.22
CA HIS A 462 1.88 -15.36 35.01
C HIS A 462 2.38 -15.71 33.58
N PRO A 463 3.32 -16.67 33.40
CA PRO A 463 3.95 -16.95 32.10
C PRO A 463 2.96 -17.27 30.96
N SER A 464 1.81 -17.87 31.27
CA SER A 464 0.77 -18.19 30.27
C SER A 464 0.09 -16.97 29.65
N LEU A 465 0.27 -15.78 30.24
CA LEU A 465 -0.24 -14.53 29.69
C LEU A 465 0.70 -13.92 28.65
N PHE A 466 1.90 -14.48 28.45
CA PHE A 466 2.94 -13.88 27.61
C PHE A 466 3.31 -14.82 26.47
N SER A 467 3.45 -14.26 25.27
CA SER A 467 4.03 -14.97 24.13
C SER A 467 4.91 -14.03 23.31
N THR A 468 5.94 -14.59 22.68
CA THR A 468 6.82 -13.88 21.74
C THR A 468 6.38 -14.04 20.30
N THR A 469 5.35 -14.86 20.03
CA THR A 469 4.96 -15.22 18.66
C THR A 469 3.46 -15.20 18.51
N PHE A 470 2.97 -14.72 17.37
CA PHE A 470 1.57 -14.87 16.97
C PHE A 470 1.46 -15.01 15.46
N TYR A 471 0.25 -15.35 15.01
CA TYR A 471 -0.06 -15.56 13.61
C TYR A 471 -1.16 -14.61 13.18
N THR A 472 -1.05 -14.09 11.98
CA THR A 472 -2.06 -13.22 11.36
C THR A 472 -2.62 -13.83 10.09
N ALA A 473 -3.79 -13.34 9.69
CA ALA A 473 -4.24 -13.47 8.31
C ALA A 473 -3.28 -12.72 7.36
N GLU A 474 -3.57 -12.75 6.07
CA GLU A 474 -2.84 -11.94 5.09
C GLU A 474 -2.95 -10.45 5.45
N PRO A 475 -1.81 -9.73 5.60
CA PRO A 475 -1.86 -8.32 5.87
C PRO A 475 -2.45 -7.54 4.71
N HIS A 476 -3.32 -6.59 5.06
CA HIS A 476 -3.64 -5.50 4.17
C HIS A 476 -2.49 -4.49 4.24
N TRP A 477 -1.67 -4.45 3.18
CA TRP A 477 -0.68 -3.41 2.99
C TRP A 477 -1.31 -2.21 2.30
N ILE A 478 -1.12 -1.02 2.88
CA ILE A 478 -1.66 0.22 2.28
C ILE A 478 -0.95 0.52 0.95
N ARG A 479 0.35 0.20 0.88
CA ARG A 479 1.17 0.36 -0.33
C ARG A 479 1.59 -0.99 -0.90
N SER A 480 1.76 -1.02 -2.22
CA SER A 480 2.14 -2.23 -2.95
C SER A 480 3.58 -2.70 -2.69
N GLN A 481 4.49 -1.77 -2.39
CA GLN A 481 5.91 -2.04 -2.16
C GLN A 481 6.29 -1.81 -0.71
N ILE A 482 6.29 -2.89 0.09
CA ILE A 482 6.76 -2.86 1.47
C ILE A 482 7.91 -3.85 1.61
N ASP A 483 9.10 -3.29 1.82
CA ASP A 483 10.28 -4.07 2.16
C ASP A 483 10.17 -4.57 3.60
N THR A 484 9.78 -5.83 3.78
CA THR A 484 9.63 -6.47 5.09
C THR A 484 10.96 -6.87 5.72
N THR A 485 12.10 -6.67 5.04
CA THR A 485 13.44 -6.97 5.59
C THR A 485 13.96 -5.89 6.52
N LYS A 486 13.39 -4.68 6.44
CA LYS A 486 13.71 -3.54 7.31
C LYS A 486 12.97 -3.66 8.65
N ASN A 487 13.46 -2.95 9.67
CA ASN A 487 12.80 -2.87 10.97
C ASN A 487 11.33 -2.45 10.81
N VAL A 488 10.44 -3.32 11.32
CA VAL A 488 9.00 -3.08 11.38
C VAL A 488 8.60 -3.09 12.85
N GLY A 489 7.90 -2.04 13.27
CA GLY A 489 7.24 -1.98 14.56
C GLY A 489 5.79 -2.46 14.43
N PHE A 490 5.21 -2.96 15.52
CA PHE A 490 3.79 -3.27 15.59
C PHE A 490 3.14 -2.79 16.88
N ARG A 491 1.82 -2.61 16.83
CA ARG A 491 0.94 -2.54 18.00
C ARG A 491 -0.40 -3.19 17.66
N PHE A 492 -1.13 -3.66 18.67
CA PHE A 492 -2.48 -4.20 18.49
C PHE A 492 -3.53 -3.51 19.37
N GLN A 493 -3.10 -2.60 20.24
CA GLN A 493 -3.95 -1.71 21.03
C GLN A 493 -3.56 -0.25 20.79
N ASN A 494 -4.54 0.67 20.75
CA ASN A 494 -4.31 2.02 20.26
C ASN A 494 -3.25 2.81 21.03
N ASN A 495 -3.32 2.75 22.37
CA ASN A 495 -2.40 3.49 23.26
C ASN A 495 -1.18 2.65 23.68
N GLN A 496 -0.92 1.55 22.97
CA GLN A 496 0.25 0.73 23.21
C GLN A 496 1.47 1.32 22.50
N ASN A 497 2.62 1.27 23.16
CA ASN A 497 3.90 1.57 22.50
C ASN A 497 4.15 0.59 21.35
N ILE A 498 4.69 1.11 20.26
CA ILE A 498 5.10 0.29 19.12
C ILE A 498 6.28 -0.61 19.55
N LYS A 499 6.19 -1.90 19.27
CA LYS A 499 7.21 -2.90 19.58
C LYS A 499 7.84 -3.44 18.30
N GLU A 500 9.15 -3.62 18.30
CA GLU A 500 9.84 -4.23 17.17
C GLU A 500 9.38 -5.67 16.95
N CYS A 501 9.18 -6.02 15.68
CA CYS A 501 8.78 -7.36 15.29
C CYS A 501 9.46 -7.79 13.98
N GLN A 502 9.57 -9.09 13.80
CA GLN A 502 9.93 -9.71 12.53
C GLN A 502 8.71 -10.41 11.94
N PHE A 503 8.59 -10.35 10.62
CA PHE A 503 7.44 -10.84 9.89
C PHE A 503 7.90 -11.84 8.84
N SER A 504 7.33 -13.04 8.84
CA SER A 504 7.63 -14.08 7.86
C SER A 504 6.36 -14.80 7.40
N LYS A 505 6.35 -15.27 6.15
CA LYS A 505 5.26 -16.09 5.63
C LYS A 505 5.38 -17.51 6.20
N ALA A 506 4.28 -18.06 6.69
CA ALA A 506 4.19 -19.38 7.29
C ALA A 506 2.98 -20.13 6.70
N GLY A 507 3.18 -20.73 5.52
CA GLY A 507 2.10 -21.35 4.74
C GLY A 507 1.08 -20.32 4.25
N GLU A 508 -0.19 -20.52 4.60
CA GLU A 508 -1.30 -19.59 4.29
C GLU A 508 -1.43 -18.43 5.28
N ARG A 509 -0.68 -18.47 6.40
CA ARG A 509 -0.67 -17.44 7.43
C ARG A 509 0.65 -16.70 7.42
N TYR A 510 0.72 -15.67 8.25
CA TYR A 510 1.96 -14.97 8.51
C TYR A 510 2.30 -15.06 9.99
N LYS A 511 3.57 -15.31 10.28
CA LYS A 511 4.12 -15.40 11.62
C LYS A 511 4.77 -14.07 11.97
N VAL A 512 4.44 -13.57 13.15
CA VAL A 512 5.05 -12.37 13.74
C VAL A 512 5.81 -12.77 14.98
N GLU A 513 7.08 -12.41 15.04
CA GLU A 513 8.00 -12.72 16.13
C GLU A 513 8.47 -11.45 16.82
N LEU A 514 8.42 -11.46 18.15
CA LEU A 514 8.71 -10.35 19.02
C LEU A 514 10.00 -10.62 19.78
N LYS A 515 10.83 -9.58 19.91
CA LYS A 515 12.06 -9.66 20.71
C LYS A 515 11.77 -9.85 22.20
N GLU A 516 10.71 -9.23 22.69
CA GLU A 516 10.28 -9.30 24.08
C GLU A 516 8.90 -9.98 24.17
N PRO A 517 8.64 -10.82 25.19
CA PRO A 517 7.34 -11.41 25.40
C PRO A 517 6.26 -10.33 25.59
N MET A 518 5.16 -10.47 24.87
CA MET A 518 4.03 -9.56 24.97
C MET A 518 2.89 -10.20 25.76
N ARG A 519 2.37 -9.43 26.72
CA ARG A 519 1.21 -9.83 27.50
C ARG A 519 -0.06 -9.77 26.67
N ALA A 520 -0.88 -10.82 26.75
CA ALA A 520 -2.26 -10.86 26.26
C ALA A 520 -2.41 -10.49 24.77
N LEU A 521 -1.58 -11.12 23.91
CA LEU A 521 -1.85 -11.15 22.48
C LEU A 521 -3.22 -11.80 22.25
N THR A 522 -4.10 -11.12 21.52
CA THR A 522 -5.53 -11.46 21.48
C THR A 522 -6.01 -11.72 20.06
N PRO A 523 -6.40 -12.98 19.73
CA PRO A 523 -7.05 -13.29 18.46
C PRO A 523 -8.33 -12.47 18.22
N GLY A 524 -8.54 -12.06 16.97
CA GLY A 524 -9.60 -11.14 16.53
C GLY A 524 -9.22 -9.65 16.58
N GLN A 525 -8.20 -9.27 17.34
CA GLN A 525 -7.62 -7.93 17.25
C GLN A 525 -6.76 -7.79 15.98
N TYR A 526 -6.40 -6.57 15.63
CA TYR A 526 -5.53 -6.30 14.48
C TYR A 526 -4.11 -6.00 14.93
N ALA A 527 -3.14 -6.73 14.38
CA ALA A 527 -1.74 -6.33 14.42
C ALA A 527 -1.52 -5.27 13.33
N VAL A 528 -1.14 -4.06 13.74
CA VAL A 528 -0.88 -2.93 12.83
C VAL A 528 0.60 -2.63 12.81
N PHE A 529 1.15 -2.52 11.61
CA PHE A 529 2.58 -2.43 11.35
C PHE A 529 2.99 -1.01 11.01
N TYR A 530 4.17 -0.63 11.49
CA TYR A 530 4.70 0.72 11.40
C TYR A 530 6.17 0.72 10.98
N ARG A 531 6.55 1.78 10.29
CA ARG A 531 7.95 2.16 10.11
C ARG A 531 8.06 3.65 10.34
N ASP A 532 8.86 4.04 11.34
CA ASP A 532 8.95 5.42 11.79
C ASP A 532 7.54 5.98 12.12
N ASN A 533 7.08 6.96 11.33
CA ASN A 533 5.76 7.57 11.46
C ASN A 533 4.72 7.04 10.46
N GLU A 534 5.10 6.11 9.58
CA GLU A 534 4.21 5.51 8.59
C GLU A 534 3.49 4.28 9.16
N CYS A 535 2.17 4.25 9.04
CA CYS A 535 1.37 3.05 9.17
C CYS A 535 1.43 2.29 7.84
N LEU A 536 2.07 1.12 7.86
CA LEU A 536 2.30 0.28 6.69
C LEU A 536 1.04 -0.49 6.28
N GLY A 537 0.22 -0.88 7.26
CA GLY A 537 -0.91 -1.77 7.07
C GLY A 537 -1.27 -2.54 8.32
N GLY A 538 -2.23 -3.45 8.20
CA GLY A 538 -2.67 -4.27 9.34
C GLY A 538 -3.31 -5.60 8.95
N ALA A 539 -3.24 -6.54 9.88
CA ALA A 539 -3.75 -7.91 9.72
C ALA A 539 -4.50 -8.36 10.97
N GLU A 540 -5.57 -9.12 10.82
CA GLU A 540 -6.25 -9.75 11.95
C GLU A 540 -5.35 -10.83 12.56
N ILE A 541 -5.20 -10.83 13.89
CA ILE A 541 -4.50 -11.86 14.66
C ILE A 541 -5.41 -13.09 14.69
N THR A 542 -4.94 -14.21 14.14
CA THR A 542 -5.73 -15.45 14.02
C THR A 542 -5.45 -16.44 15.14
N SER A 543 -4.22 -16.48 15.63
CA SER A 543 -3.83 -17.32 16.76
C SER A 543 -2.55 -16.81 17.42
N ILE A 544 -2.32 -17.21 18.67
CA ILE A 544 -1.04 -16.99 19.36
C ILE A 544 -0.14 -18.22 19.22
N GLY A 545 1.18 -18.02 19.30
CA GLY A 545 2.14 -19.11 19.45
C GLY A 545 2.17 -19.64 20.89
N SER A 546 3.12 -20.52 21.18
CA SER A 546 3.35 -21.03 22.53
C SER A 546 3.55 -19.86 23.51
N THR A 547 2.91 -19.96 24.67
CA THR A 547 3.11 -19.04 25.77
C THR A 547 4.42 -19.36 26.49
N LEU A 548 4.92 -18.46 27.33
CA LEU A 548 6.10 -18.76 28.15
C LEU A 548 5.85 -19.93 29.11
N TYR A 549 4.59 -20.18 29.48
CA TYR A 549 4.21 -21.34 30.29
C TYR A 549 4.35 -22.64 29.49
N ASP A 550 3.82 -22.68 28.26
CA ASP A 550 3.89 -23.88 27.40
C ASP A 550 5.33 -24.26 27.01
N LEU A 551 6.28 -23.32 27.09
CA LEU A 551 7.69 -23.57 26.83
C LEU A 551 8.46 -24.07 28.07
N GLN A 552 7.87 -23.94 29.26
CA GLN A 552 8.46 -24.38 30.52
C GLN A 552 7.98 -25.77 30.95
N THR A 553 6.79 -26.16 30.52
CA THR A 553 6.16 -27.46 30.75
C THR A 553 6.38 -28.39 29.57
#